data_AF-A0AAU5KQP2-F1
#
_entry.id   AF-A0AAU5KQP2-F1
#
_cell.length_a   1.000
_cell.length_b   1.000
_cell.length_c   1.000
_cell.angle_alpha   90.00
_cell.angle_beta   90.00
_cell.angle_gamma   90.00
#
_symmetry.space_group_name_H-M   'P 1'
#
loop_
_entity.id
_entity.type
_entity.pdbx_description
1 polymer ?
#
loop_
_entity_poly.entity_id
_entity_poly.type
_entity_poly.pdbx_seq_one_letter_code
_entity_poly.pdbx_strand_id
1 'polypeptide(L)' 'MDEQQDDMVRLASGLLERVQGDAVLNFQSEVIWLLRRDGDLSLNEQEDIWPRQRLAAVSQPFRRATYTYEW' A
#
# COMPACT_ATOMS: atom_id res chain seq x y z
N MET A 1 -0.33 -17.91 -4.33
CA MET A 1 0.17 -16.58 -4.78
C MET A 1 -0.32 -15.44 -3.88
N ASP A 2 -1.41 -15.62 -3.12
CA ASP A 2 -1.95 -14.58 -2.20
C ASP A 2 -1.10 -14.36 -0.93
N GLU A 3 -0.53 -15.42 -0.35
CA GLU A 3 0.27 -15.33 0.89
C GLU A 3 1.51 -14.44 0.73
N GLN A 4 2.18 -14.50 -0.43
CA GLN A 4 3.34 -13.64 -0.69
C GLN A 4 2.93 -12.16 -0.69
N GLN A 5 1.80 -11.83 -1.31
CA GLN A 5 1.30 -10.44 -1.37
C GLN A 5 0.90 -9.95 0.02
N ASP A 6 0.25 -10.81 0.82
CA ASP A 6 -0.09 -10.50 2.20
C ASP A 6 1.16 -10.25 3.06
N ASP A 7 2.20 -11.07 2.90
CA ASP A 7 3.47 -10.90 3.60
C ASP A 7 4.20 -9.62 3.17
N MET A 8 4.19 -9.30 1.88
CA MET A 8 4.73 -8.01 1.39
C MET A 8 4.00 -6.82 2.01
N VAL A 9 2.67 -6.86 2.09
CA VAL A 9 1.89 -5.79 2.74
C VAL A 9 2.26 -5.66 4.20
N ARG A 10 2.35 -6.77 4.96
CA ARG A 10 2.78 -6.74 6.37
C ARG A 10 4.17 -6.12 6.54
N LEU A 11 5.13 -6.52 5.69
CA LEU A 11 6.49 -6.00 5.72
C LEU A 11 6.53 -4.50 5.40
N ALA A 12 5.81 -4.07 4.35
CA ALA A 12 5.72 -2.67 3.97
C ALA A 12 5.07 -1.83 5.06
N SER A 13 3.94 -2.26 5.62
CA SER A 13 3.25 -1.59 6.73
C SER A 13 4.14 -1.42 7.95
N GLY A 14 4.87 -2.48 8.35
CA GLY A 14 5.85 -2.39 9.44
C GLY A 14 7.01 -1.45 9.12
N LEU A 15 7.47 -1.39 7.87
CA LEU A 15 8.51 -0.45 7.47
C LEU A 15 8.02 1.01 7.54
N LEU A 16 6.78 1.27 7.13
CA LEU A 16 6.17 2.61 7.17
C LEU A 16 6.05 3.17 8.60
N GLU A 17 5.94 2.30 9.62
CA GLU A 17 5.98 2.73 11.04
C GLU A 17 7.36 3.23 11.47
N ARG A 18 8.43 2.80 10.78
CA ARG A 18 9.83 3.03 11.18
C ARG A 18 10.51 4.13 10.39
N VAL A 19 9.99 4.46 9.20
CA VAL A 19 10.60 5.44 8.29
C VAL A 19 9.62 6.56 7.99
N GLN A 20 10.10 7.80 7.86
CA GLN A 20 9.25 8.98 7.63
C GLN A 20 9.21 9.45 6.17
N GLY A 21 10.02 8.88 5.27
CA GLY A 21 10.12 9.32 3.88
C GLY A 21 8.95 8.88 3.00
N ASP A 22 8.90 9.40 1.79
CA ASP A 22 7.95 8.96 0.78
C ASP A 22 8.17 7.48 0.41
N ALA A 23 7.09 6.80 0.05
CA ALA A 23 7.13 5.38 -0.26
C ALA A 23 6.09 5.02 -1.34
N VAL A 24 6.44 4.07 -2.20
CA VAL A 24 5.53 3.46 -3.16
C VAL A 24 5.65 1.95 -3.09
N LEU A 25 4.51 1.25 -3.08
CA LEU A 25 4.43 -0.19 -3.26
C LEU A 25 3.63 -0.47 -4.52
N ASN A 26 4.20 -1.28 -5.40
CA ASN A 26 3.52 -1.86 -6.56
C ASN A 26 3.87 -3.35 -6.66
N PHE A 27 3.02 -4.11 -7.34
CA PHE A 27 3.27 -5.52 -7.61
C PHE A 27 2.89 -5.88 -9.04
N GLN A 28 3.86 -6.42 -9.79
CA GLN A 28 3.72 -7.00 -11.15
C GLN A 28 2.97 -6.14 -12.20
N SER A 29 2.75 -4.84 -11.98
CA SER A 29 1.95 -3.97 -12.83
C SER A 29 2.25 -2.47 -12.63
N GLU A 30 1.67 -1.62 -13.48
CA GLU A 30 1.67 -0.15 -13.39
C GLU A 30 0.77 0.42 -12.27
N VAL A 31 0.06 -0.45 -11.55
CA VAL A 31 -0.90 -0.03 -10.53
C VAL A 31 -0.18 0.17 -9.20
N ILE A 32 -0.27 1.38 -8.65
CA ILE A 32 0.27 1.68 -7.33
C ILE A 32 -0.71 1.15 -6.29
N TRP A 33 -0.23 0.25 -5.43
CA TRP A 33 -1.01 -0.35 -4.35
C TRP A 33 -1.07 0.58 -3.14
N LEU A 34 0.08 1.17 -2.80
CA LEU A 34 0.28 2.07 -1.67
C LEU A 34 1.16 3.23 -2.12
N LEU A 35 0.74 4.44 -1.78
CA LEU A 35 1.54 5.65 -1.93
C LEU A 35 1.56 6.39 -0.60
N ARG A 36 2.75 6.65 -0.06
CA ARG A 36 2.96 7.67 0.95
C ARG A 36 3.71 8.83 0.31
N ARG A 37 3.10 10.01 0.33
CA ARG A 37 3.71 11.26 -0.17
C ARG A 37 3.45 12.37 0.82
N ASP A 38 4.49 13.07 1.25
CA ASP A 38 4.38 14.19 2.19
C ASP A 38 3.62 13.81 3.48
N GLY A 39 3.80 12.57 3.94
CA GLY A 39 3.12 12.02 5.12
C GLY A 39 1.70 11.48 4.89
N ASP A 40 1.08 11.77 3.75
CA ASP A 40 -0.25 11.26 3.40
C ASP A 40 -0.16 9.85 2.81
N LEU A 41 -0.82 8.89 3.47
CA LEU A 41 -0.91 7.51 3.02
C LEU A 41 -2.21 7.26 2.22
N SER A 42 -2.06 6.80 0.98
CA SER A 42 -3.15 6.41 0.11
C SER A 42 -3.02 4.95 -0.30
N LEU A 43 -4.13 4.20 -0.18
CA LEU A 43 -4.24 2.82 -0.64
C LEU A 43 -5.15 2.77 -1.86
N ASN A 44 -4.75 2.00 -2.88
CA ASN A 44 -5.53 1.80 -4.10
C ASN A 44 -6.97 1.36 -3.83
N GLU A 45 -7.95 1.84 -4.57
CA GLU A 45 -9.38 1.59 -4.29
C GLU A 45 -9.85 0.16 -4.60
N GLN A 46 -9.11 -0.60 -5.41
CA GLN A 46 -9.50 -1.95 -5.80
C GLN A 46 -9.53 -2.91 -4.59
N GLU A 47 -10.64 -3.66 -4.47
CA GLU A 47 -10.90 -4.55 -3.32
C GLU A 47 -10.15 -5.88 -3.40
N ASP A 48 -9.81 -6.35 -4.60
CA ASP A 48 -8.96 -7.53 -4.84
C ASP A 48 -7.50 -7.26 -4.44
N ILE A 49 -7.04 -6.01 -4.59
CA ILE A 49 -5.76 -5.55 -4.07
C ILE A 49 -5.82 -5.39 -2.55
N TRP A 50 -6.93 -4.85 -2.02
CA TRP A 50 -7.10 -4.53 -0.59
C TRP A 50 -8.31 -5.24 0.05
N PRO A 51 -8.28 -6.58 0.15
CA PRO A 51 -9.22 -7.30 0.99
C PRO A 51 -9.08 -6.88 2.46
N ARG A 52 -10.12 -7.18 3.26
CA ARG A 52 -10.20 -6.80 4.69
C ARG A 52 -8.94 -7.15 5.49
N GLN A 53 -8.33 -8.30 5.22
CA GLN A 53 -7.11 -8.76 5.91
C GLN A 53 -5.89 -7.87 5.65
N ARG A 54 -5.72 -7.33 4.44
CA ARG A 54 -4.63 -6.40 4.11
C ARG A 54 -4.89 -5.02 4.70
N LEU A 55 -6.14 -4.55 4.65
CA LEU A 55 -6.52 -3.30 5.31
C LEU A 55 -6.25 -3.35 6.81
N ALA A 56 -6.53 -4.47 7.46
CA ALA A 56 -6.26 -4.67 8.89
C ALA A 56 -4.76 -4.70 9.25
N ALA A 57 -3.87 -4.91 8.28
CA ALA A 57 -2.42 -4.89 8.49
C ALA A 57 -1.80 -3.47 8.42
N VAL A 58 -2.56 -2.47 7.94
CA VAL A 58 -2.10 -1.08 7.84
C VAL A 58 -2.48 -0.32 9.11
N SER A 59 -1.49 -0.06 9.97
CA SER A 59 -1.69 0.64 11.24
C SER A 59 -1.88 2.16 11.06
N GLN A 60 -1.32 2.74 10.00
CA GLN A 60 -1.34 4.19 9.80
C GLN A 60 -2.72 4.65 9.29
N PRO A 61 -3.18 5.87 9.64
CA PRO A 61 -4.31 6.48 8.97
C PRO A 61 -4.07 6.52 7.46
N PHE A 62 -5.07 6.09 6.69
CA PHE A 62 -5.00 6.11 5.24
C PHE A 62 -6.30 6.60 4.63
N ARG A 63 -6.20 7.08 3.39
CA ARG A 63 -7.34 7.27 2.51
C ARG A 63 -7.34 6.25 1.38
N ARG A 64 -8.49 6.07 0.74
CA ARG A 64 -8.63 5.27 -0.48
C ARG A 64 -8.50 6.20 -1.68
N ALA A 65 -7.55 5.93 -2.58
CA ALA A 65 -7.34 6.66 -3.82
C ALA A 65 -6.51 5.84 -4.79
N THR A 66 -6.92 5.80 -6.05
CA THR A 66 -6.21 5.09 -7.12
C THR A 66 -5.16 5.98 -7.76
N TYR A 67 -3.92 5.49 -7.84
CA TYR A 67 -2.82 6.14 -8.54
C TYR A 67 -2.18 5.19 -9.55
N THR A 68 -1.70 5.77 -10.64
CA THR A 68 -0.90 5.11 -11.68
C THR A 68 0.40 5.87 -11.85
N TYR A 69 1.41 5.23 -12.42
CA TYR A 69 2.54 5.97 -12.97
C TYR A 69 2.04 6.76 -14.19
N GLU A 70 2.09 8.08 -14.13
CA GLU A 70 1.90 8.91 -15.33
C GLU A 70 3.17 8.81 -16.16
N TRP A 71 3.05 8.34 -17.41
CA TRP A 71 4.13 8.30 -18.39
C TRP A 71 4.23 9.62 -19.16
#